data_AF-A0A7X0AZT9-F1
#
_entry.id   AF-A0A7X0AZT9-F1
#
_cell.length_a   1.000
_cell.length_b   1.000
_cell.length_c   1.000
_cell.angle_alpha   90.00
_cell.angle_beta   90.00
_cell.angle_gamma   90.00
#
_symmetry.space_group_name_H-M   'P 1'
#
loop_
_entity.id
_entity.type
_entity.pdbx_description
1 polymer ?
#
loop_
_entity_poly.entity_id
_entity_poly.type
_entity_poly.pdbx_seq_one_letter_code
_entity_poly.pdbx_strand_id
1 'polypeptide(L)'
;MTDAQPVRHIITNHQNQPLELHLPSGLVMLPPRGRLAVSVGDLAARQLQVLQADRLIGLHEEADPPAAAEPADEGDAAPPVAQKSRGARKVEA
;
A
#
# COMPACT_ATOMS: atom_id res chain seq x y z
N MET A 1 -3.28 -5.36 -34.52
CA MET A 1 -3.17 -4.08 -33.79
C MET A 1 -2.87 -4.46 -32.35
N THR A 2 -1.67 -4.18 -31.88
CA THR A 2 -1.19 -4.67 -30.57
C THR A 2 -1.82 -3.81 -29.49
N ASP A 3 -2.81 -4.36 -28.81
CA ASP A 3 -3.46 -3.80 -27.64
C ASP A 3 -2.41 -3.79 -26.50
N ALA A 4 -1.56 -2.77 -26.48
CA ALA A 4 -0.59 -2.59 -25.41
C ALA A 4 -1.36 -2.08 -24.20
N GLN A 5 -1.76 -3.02 -23.33
CA GLN A 5 -2.33 -2.66 -22.03
C GLN A 5 -1.40 -1.66 -21.34
N PRO A 6 -1.92 -0.53 -20.84
CA PRO A 6 -1.08 0.44 -20.15
C PRO A 6 -0.49 -0.25 -18.91
N VAL A 7 0.84 -0.37 -18.87
CA VAL A 7 1.55 -0.91 -17.71
C VAL A 7 1.82 0.24 -16.74
N ARG A 8 1.53 0.02 -15.46
CA ARG A 8 1.85 0.97 -14.39
C ARG A 8 2.97 0.41 -13.52
N HIS A 9 3.93 1.26 -13.16
CA HIS A 9 5.00 0.88 -12.23
C HIS A 9 4.57 1.25 -10.81
N ILE A 10 4.59 0.28 -9.90
CA ILE A 10 4.18 0.44 -8.51
C ILE A 10 5.40 0.34 -7.61
N ILE A 11 5.63 1.38 -6.81
CA ILE A 11 6.58 1.36 -5.69
C ILE A 11 5.82 0.98 -4.42
N THR A 12 6.34 0.01 -3.67
CA THR A 12 5.79 -0.41 -2.37
C THR A 12 6.78 -0.08 -1.25
N ASN A 13 6.31 0.55 -0.16
CA ASN A 13 7.12 0.79 1.03
C ASN A 13 7.10 -0.45 1.94
N HIS A 14 8.26 -1.00 2.29
CA HIS A 14 8.37 -2.10 3.25
C HIS A 14 8.68 -1.63 4.68
N GLN A 15 8.75 -0.32 4.90
CA GLN A 15 8.99 0.28 6.21
C GLN A 15 7.68 0.57 6.93
N ASN A 16 7.78 0.66 8.26
CA ASN A 16 6.72 1.15 9.14
C ASN A 16 6.77 2.68 9.31
N GLN A 17 7.61 3.36 8.52
CA GLN A 17 7.77 4.82 8.52
C GLN A 17 7.51 5.35 7.10
N PRO A 18 7.02 6.60 6.95
CA PRO A 18 6.88 7.21 5.64
C PRO A 18 8.25 7.39 4.99
N LEU A 19 8.29 7.27 3.66
CA LEU A 19 9.47 7.52 2.86
C LEU A 19 9.26 8.74 1.99
N GLU A 20 10.23 9.65 1.98
CA GLU A 20 10.25 10.78 1.06
C GLU A 20 10.97 10.36 -0.23
N LEU A 21 10.28 10.45 -1.36
CA LEU A 21 10.78 10.09 -2.68
C LEU A 21 10.98 11.34 -3.51
N HIS A 22 12.20 11.54 -4.00
CA HIS A 22 12.60 12.62 -4.90
C HIS A 22 12.59 12.06 -6.32
N LEU A 23 11.43 12.17 -6.96
CA LEU A 23 11.24 11.71 -8.33
C LEU A 23 11.49 12.88 -9.30
N PRO A 24 11.88 12.60 -10.56
CA PRO A 24 11.90 13.59 -11.64
C PRO A 24 10.60 14.38 -11.79
N SER A 25 9.45 13.74 -11.55
CA SER A 25 8.13 14.40 -11.53
C SER A 25 7.89 15.29 -10.32
N GLY A 26 8.66 15.12 -9.24
CA GLY A 26 8.57 15.93 -8.02
C GLY A 26 8.81 15.12 -6.75
N LEU A 27 8.57 15.79 -5.61
CA LEU A 27 8.69 15.18 -4.28
C LEU A 27 7.36 14.54 -3.88
N VAL A 28 7.41 13.27 -3.49
CA VAL A 28 6.25 12.49 -3.07
C VAL A 28 6.53 11.80 -1.75
N MET A 29 5.56 11.82 -0.84
CA MET A 29 5.64 11.10 0.43
C MET A 29 4.89 9.77 0.32
N LEU A 30 5.62 8.66 0.39
CA LEU A 30 5.09 7.31 0.36
C LEU A 30 4.77 6.84 1.79
N PRO A 31 3.50 6.57 2.13
CA PRO A 31 3.13 6.21 3.50
C PRO A 31 3.76 4.87 3.95
N PRO A 32 3.82 4.61 5.26
CA PRO A 32 4.21 3.31 5.81
C PRO A 32 3.41 2.18 5.17
N ARG A 33 4.07 1.11 4.72
CA ARG A 33 3.40 -0.03 4.03
C ARG A 33 2.57 0.36 2.80
N GLY A 34 2.73 1.58 2.30
CA GLY A 34 1.96 2.14 1.21
C GLY A 34 2.44 1.70 -0.17
N ARG A 35 1.62 2.00 -1.19
CA ARG A 35 1.94 1.80 -2.60
C ARG A 35 1.72 3.11 -3.36
N LEU A 36 2.57 3.37 -4.35
CA LEU A 36 2.49 4.54 -5.22
C LEU A 36 2.73 4.11 -6.68
N ALA A 37 1.85 4.53 -7.57
CA ALA A 37 2.07 4.41 -9.00
C ALA A 37 2.99 5.54 -9.48
N VAL A 38 4.01 5.20 -10.24
CA VAL A 38 4.98 6.13 -10.82
C VAL A 38 5.11 5.94 -12.31
N SER A 39 5.58 6.98 -13.00
CA SER A 39 5.82 6.93 -14.44
C SER A 39 7.15 6.25 -14.77
N VAL A 40 7.31 5.82 -16.02
CA VAL A 40 8.59 5.26 -16.52
C VAL A 40 9.75 6.25 -16.32
N GLY A 41 9.48 7.55 -16.48
CA GLY A 41 10.48 8.60 -16.29
C GLY A 41 11.00 8.68 -14.85
N ASP A 42 10.16 8.32 -13.87
CA ASP A 42 10.54 8.38 -12.46
C ASP A 42 11.46 7.23 -12.04
N LEU A 43 11.48 6.12 -12.78
CA LEU A 43 12.34 4.98 -12.52
C LEU A 43 13.84 5.31 -12.68
N ALA A 44 14.16 6.39 -13.39
CA ALA A 44 15.52 6.88 -13.53
C ALA A 44 16.09 7.49 -12.23
N ALA A 45 15.25 7.69 -11.20
CA ALA A 45 15.70 8.24 -9.92
C ALA A 45 16.70 7.31 -9.22
N ARG A 46 17.94 7.80 -9.03
CA ARG A 46 19.00 7.07 -8.32
C ARG A 46 18.58 6.64 -6.91
N GLN A 47 17.75 7.45 -6.24
CA GLN A 47 17.25 7.15 -4.91
C GLN A 47 16.48 5.81 -4.88
N LEU A 48 15.67 5.52 -5.90
CA LEU A 48 14.89 4.29 -5.97
C LEU A 48 15.80 3.05 -6.05
N GLN A 49 16.91 3.15 -6.79
CA GLN A 49 17.88 2.06 -6.90
C GLN A 49 18.55 1.75 -5.55
N VAL A 50 18.90 2.79 -4.79
CA VAL A 50 19.49 2.66 -3.45
C VAL A 50 18.48 2.04 -2.48
N LEU A 51 17.27 2.59 -2.43
CA LEU A 51 16.21 2.09 -1.54
C LEU A 51 15.79 0.65 -1.86
N GLN A 52 15.84 0.26 -3.14
CA GLN A 52 15.56 -1.11 -3.57
C GLN A 52 16.71 -2.07 -3.17
N ALA A 53 17.97 -1.65 -3.35
CA ALA A 53 19.13 -2.43 -2.92
C ALA A 53 19.10 -2.71 -1.40
N ASP A 54 18.68 -1.72 -0.62
CA ASP A 54 18.50 -1.82 0.83
C ASP A 54 17.20 -2.55 1.24
N ARG A 55 16.41 -3.03 0.26
CA ARG A 55 15.11 -3.71 0.46
C ARG A 55 14.09 -2.89 1.25
N LEU A 56 14.22 -1.57 1.23
CA LEU A 56 13.27 -0.66 1.88
C LEU A 56 12.01 -0.47 1.05
N ILE A 57 12.15 -0.59 -0.28
CA ILE A 57 11.04 -0.54 -1.22
C ILE A 57 11.05 -1.75 -2.17
N GLY A 58 9.87 -2.07 -2.70
CA GLY A 58 9.67 -2.99 -3.82
C GLY A 58 9.23 -2.22 -5.07
N LEU A 59 9.66 -2.66 -6.25
CA LEU A 59 9.23 -2.10 -7.54
C LEU A 59 8.63 -3.23 -8.36
N HIS A 60 7.39 -3.06 -8.80
CA HIS A 60 6.67 -4.06 -9.58
C HIS A 60 5.93 -3.40 -10.74
N GLU A 61 5.76 -4.15 -11.82
CA GLU A 61 4.89 -3.77 -12.94
C GLU A 61 3.52 -4.39 -12.72
N GLU A 62 2.48 -3.58 -12.78
CA GLU A 62 1.10 -4.03 -12.71
C GLU A 62 0.42 -3.66 -14.04
N ALA A 63 -0.24 -4.64 -14.67
CA ALA A 63 -1.09 -4.37 -15.83
C ALA A 63 -2.30 -3.58 -15.33
N ASP A 64 -2.58 -2.43 -15.94
CA ASP A 64 -3.78 -1.68 -15.59
C ASP A 64 -4.99 -2.57 -15.92
N PRO A 65 -5.79 -2.98 -14.92
CA PRO A 65 -6.95 -3.81 -15.21
C PRO A 65 -7.87 -3.01 -16.15
N PRO A 66 -8.36 -3.63 -17.24
CA PRO A 66 -9.30 -2.95 -18.12
C PRO A 66 -10.48 -2.50 -17.26
N ALA A 67 -10.81 -1.21 -17.33
CA ALA A 67 -11.86 -0.58 -16.53
C ALA A 67 -13.18 -1.37 -16.67
N ALA A 68 -13.44 -2.26 -15.73
CA ALA A 68 -14.69 -2.99 -15.60
C ALA A 68 -15.30 -2.60 -14.26
N ALA A 69 -16.30 -1.71 -14.37
CA ALA A 69 -17.40 -1.45 -13.44
C ALA A 69 -17.07 -1.13 -11.96
N GLU A 70 -17.40 0.11 -11.60
CA GLU A 70 -18.06 0.62 -10.38
C GLU A 70 -18.18 -0.27 -9.12
N PRO A 71 -18.07 0.32 -7.92
CA PRO A 71 -17.75 -0.35 -6.67
C PRO A 71 -18.95 -1.09 -6.05
N ALA A 72 -18.71 -2.29 -5.53
CA ALA A 72 -19.58 -2.88 -4.52
C ALA A 72 -19.07 -2.45 -3.13
N ASP A 73 -19.76 -1.45 -2.59
CA ASP A 73 -19.91 -1.21 -1.16
C ASP A 73 -20.29 -2.53 -0.47
N GLU A 74 -19.37 -3.11 0.29
CA GLU A 74 -19.74 -4.04 1.36
C GLU A 74 -18.99 -3.62 2.60
N GLY A 75 -19.61 -2.64 3.26
CA GLY A 75 -19.27 -2.26 4.62
C GLY A 75 -19.48 -3.41 5.59
N ASP A 76 -18.82 -3.22 6.74
CA ASP A 76 -19.35 -3.61 8.04
C ASP A 76 -19.42 -5.12 8.36
N ALA A 77 -18.30 -5.64 8.85
CA ALA A 77 -18.33 -6.47 10.06
C ALA A 77 -16.96 -6.43 10.75
N ALA A 78 -16.74 -5.38 11.55
CA ALA A 78 -15.71 -5.40 12.58
C ALA A 78 -15.96 -6.59 13.54
N PRO A 79 -14.92 -7.29 14.01
CA PRO A 79 -15.08 -8.39 14.95
C PRO A 79 -15.33 -7.86 16.37
N PRO A 80 -16.41 -8.24 17.08
CA PRO A 80 -16.43 -8.03 18.52
C PRO A 80 -15.62 -9.14 19.19
N VAL A 81 -14.35 -8.83 19.45
CA VAL A 81 -13.56 -9.47 20.49
C VAL A 81 -14.24 -9.18 21.84
N ALA A 82 -14.89 -10.18 22.42
CA ALA A 82 -15.33 -10.12 23.81
C ALA A 82 -14.60 -11.21 24.61
N GLN A 83 -13.32 -10.95 24.89
CA GLN A 83 -12.57 -11.62 25.94
C GLN A 83 -12.69 -10.77 27.21
N LYS A 84 -13.37 -11.26 28.26
CA LYS A 84 -12.94 -11.07 29.66
C LYS A 84 -13.75 -11.91 30.65
N SER A 85 -13.09 -12.93 31.15
CA SER A 85 -13.35 -13.55 32.44
C SER A 85 -13.40 -12.48 33.55
N ARG A 86 -14.46 -12.49 34.37
CA ARG A 86 -14.40 -11.92 35.73
C ARG A 86 -15.41 -12.64 36.62
N GLY A 87 -14.91 -13.62 37.37
CA GLY A 87 -15.59 -14.06 38.58
C GLY A 87 -15.45 -12.98 39.65
N ALA A 88 -16.54 -12.72 40.39
CA ALA A 88 -16.54 -12.48 41.83
C ALA A 88 -17.97 -12.21 42.33
N ARG A 89 -18.42 -13.11 43.22
CA ARG A 89 -19.28 -12.91 44.40
C ARG A 89 -20.54 -12.06 44.25
N LYS A 90 -21.69 -12.69 44.52
CA LYS A 90 -22.80 -12.04 45.23
C LYS A 90 -23.00 -12.74 46.57
N VAL A 91 -22.89 -11.95 47.63
CA VAL A 91 -23.30 -12.20 49.01
C VAL A 91 -24.66 -11.52 49.15
N GLU A 92 -25.64 -12.20 49.76
CA GLU A 92 -26.89 -11.69 50.39
C GLU A 92 -27.90 -12.85 50.41
N ALA A 93 -28.71 -13.10 51.43
CA ALA A 93 -28.80 -12.70 52.84
C ALA A 93 -29.69 -13.76 53.49
#